data_AF-A0A1S4CS08-F1
#
_entry.id   AF-A0A1S4CS08-F1
#
_cell.length_a   1.000
_cell.length_b   1.000
_cell.length_c   1.000
_cell.angle_alpha   90.00
_cell.angle_beta   90.00
_cell.angle_gamma   90.00
#
_symmetry.space_group_name_H-M   'P 1'
#
loop_
_entity.id
_entity.type
_entity.pdbx_description
1 polymer ?
#
loop_
_entity_poly.entity_id
_entity_poly.type
_entity_poly.pdbx_seq_one_letter_code
_entity_poly.pdbx_strand_id
1 'polypeptide(L)'
;MNLVKGRGGSLLREKMVEAACKKFIVIVDESKLVSHLGGSGLAMPVEIVPFCWEFTLKRLEMLFIEAGCVGKLRRTVGGEPYVTDNGNYIIDLYFKSDMGDLKAASDAILRLAGVVEHGMFLDMATTVIVAGKLGVSVTNK
;
A
#
# COMPACT_ATOMS: atom_id res chain seq x y z
N MET A 1 6.28 -4.45 -12.67
CA MET A 1 6.00 -5.29 -11.48
C MET A 1 5.60 -4.37 -10.35
N ASN A 2 4.35 -4.46 -9.87
CA ASN A 2 3.78 -3.50 -8.92
C ASN A 2 3.38 -4.20 -7.62
N LEU A 3 3.53 -3.53 -6.47
CA LEU A 3 3.38 -4.15 -5.14
C LEU A 3 2.44 -3.34 -4.24
N VAL A 4 1.77 -4.03 -3.31
CA VAL A 4 1.30 -3.42 -2.05
C VAL A 4 2.29 -3.75 -0.94
N LYS A 5 2.83 -2.74 -0.27
CA LYS A 5 3.68 -2.84 0.93
C LYS A 5 3.11 -2.01 2.08
N GLY A 6 3.79 -1.99 3.24
CA GLY A 6 3.41 -1.13 4.36
C GLY A 6 2.46 -1.72 5.40
N ARG A 7 2.05 -2.99 5.29
CA ARG A 7 1.19 -3.62 6.31
C ARG A 7 1.87 -3.72 7.68
N GLY A 8 3.21 -3.72 7.72
CA GLY A 8 4.01 -3.62 8.94
C GLY A 8 4.16 -2.20 9.49
N GLY A 9 3.81 -1.16 8.73
CA GLY A 9 3.77 0.23 9.19
C GLY A 9 4.94 1.13 8.79
N SER A 10 5.96 0.62 8.10
CA SER A 10 7.16 1.39 7.71
C SER A 10 7.17 1.86 6.25
N LEU A 11 6.00 2.01 5.62
CA LEU A 11 5.87 2.16 4.17
C LEU A 11 6.67 3.33 3.59
N LEU A 12 6.69 4.48 4.26
CA LEU A 12 7.41 5.65 3.78
C LEU A 12 8.92 5.39 3.74
N ARG A 13 9.47 4.85 4.84
CA ARG A 13 10.92 4.56 4.94
C ARG A 13 11.33 3.46 3.98
N GLU A 14 10.52 2.40 3.84
CA GLU A 14 10.72 1.36 2.81
C GLU A 14 10.82 2.00 1.42
N LYS A 15 9.85 2.87 1.06
CA LYS A 15 9.82 3.50 -0.27
C LYS A 15 11.04 4.38 -0.52
N MET A 16 11.45 5.18 0.45
CA MET A 16 12.63 6.03 0.33
C MET A 16 13.91 5.22 0.09
N VAL A 17 14.13 4.16 0.88
CA VAL A 17 15.33 3.31 0.73
C VAL A 17 15.30 2.57 -0.60
N GLU A 18 14.16 1.97 -0.95
CA GLU A 18 14.02 1.19 -2.18
C GLU A 18 14.14 2.06 -3.44
N ALA A 19 13.64 3.30 -3.42
CA ALA A 19 13.80 4.25 -4.53
C ALA A 19 15.25 4.70 -4.74
N ALA A 20 16.09 4.67 -3.70
CA ALA A 20 17.51 4.99 -3.81
C ALA A 20 18.36 3.82 -4.35
N CYS A 21 17.78 2.62 -4.47
CA CYS A 21 18.50 1.43 -4.91
C CYS A 21 18.56 1.31 -6.43
N LYS A 22 19.72 0.87 -6.96
CA LYS A 22 19.84 0.49 -8.39
C LYS A 22 19.10 -0.79 -8.74
N LYS A 23 18.96 -1.69 -7.76
CA LYS A 23 18.22 -2.96 -7.89
C LYS A 23 17.34 -3.12 -6.66
N PHE A 24 16.05 -3.33 -6.89
CA PHE A 24 15.09 -3.64 -5.85
C PHE A 24 14.55 -5.05 -6.09
N ILE A 25 15.02 -5.98 -5.26
CA ILE A 25 14.67 -7.40 -5.32
C ILE A 25 13.60 -7.68 -4.27
N VAL A 26 12.45 -8.15 -4.73
CA VAL A 26 11.31 -8.50 -3.89
C VAL A 26 11.29 -10.01 -3.70
N ILE A 27 11.09 -10.48 -2.48
CA ILE A 27 11.01 -11.91 -2.15
C ILE A 27 9.65 -12.17 -1.51
N VAL A 28 8.89 -13.10 -2.07
CA VAL A 28 7.55 -13.46 -1.60
C VAL A 28 7.28 -14.95 -1.76
N ASP A 29 6.30 -15.46 -1.03
CA ASP A 29 5.70 -16.75 -1.32
C ASP A 29 4.54 -16.62 -2.34
N GLU A 30 4.15 -17.73 -2.97
CA GLU A 30 3.12 -17.75 -4.02
C GLU A 30 1.76 -17.18 -3.58
N SER A 31 1.44 -17.14 -2.27
CA SER A 31 0.18 -16.56 -1.77
C SER A 31 0.09 -15.04 -1.92
N LYS A 32 1.21 -14.36 -2.21
CA LYS A 32 1.24 -12.90 -2.39
C LYS A 32 0.90 -12.46 -3.81
N LEU A 33 0.83 -13.39 -4.75
CA LEU A 33 0.46 -13.09 -6.13
C LEU A 33 -1.04 -12.81 -6.25
N VAL A 34 -1.37 -11.74 -6.94
CA VAL A 34 -2.75 -11.27 -7.15
C VAL A 34 -2.96 -10.91 -8.62
N SER A 35 -4.18 -11.04 -9.12
CA SER A 35 -4.53 -10.66 -10.50
C SER A 35 -4.56 -9.15 -10.72
N HIS A 36 -4.82 -8.38 -9.66
CA HIS A 36 -4.80 -6.93 -9.63
C HIS A 36 -4.44 -6.43 -8.22
N LEU A 37 -3.89 -5.22 -8.10
CA LEU A 37 -3.56 -4.61 -6.81
C LEU A 37 -4.83 -4.36 -5.98
N GLY A 38 -4.77 -4.64 -4.69
CA GLY A 38 -5.95 -4.63 -3.81
C GLY A 38 -6.75 -5.94 -3.83
N GLY A 39 -6.58 -6.80 -4.84
CA GLY A 39 -7.34 -8.04 -5.02
C GLY A 39 -7.13 -9.12 -3.96
N SER A 40 -6.17 -8.95 -3.04
CA SER A 40 -5.98 -9.86 -1.90
C SER A 40 -7.11 -9.79 -0.85
N GLY A 41 -7.98 -8.77 -0.90
CA GLY A 41 -8.96 -8.48 0.15
C GLY A 41 -8.34 -7.96 1.46
N LEU A 42 -7.01 -7.82 1.51
CA LEU A 42 -6.24 -7.35 2.65
C LEU A 42 -5.81 -5.89 2.43
N ALA A 43 -5.42 -5.22 3.51
CA ALA A 43 -5.18 -3.77 3.53
C ALA A 43 -4.18 -3.25 2.50
N MET A 44 -4.50 -2.09 1.91
CA MET A 44 -3.59 -1.19 1.22
C MET A 44 -3.43 0.07 2.08
N PRO A 45 -2.27 0.26 2.73
CA PRO A 45 -2.09 1.34 3.70
C PRO A 45 -1.82 2.69 3.04
N VAL A 46 -2.34 3.76 3.65
CA VAL A 46 -2.01 5.14 3.33
C VAL A 46 -1.56 5.83 4.62
N GLU A 47 -0.31 6.31 4.64
CA GLU A 47 0.23 7.10 5.75
C GLU A 47 -0.28 8.54 5.63
N ILE A 48 -0.81 9.06 6.73
CA ILE A 48 -1.46 10.37 6.78
C ILE A 48 -1.06 11.13 8.06
N VAL A 49 -1.10 12.45 8.01
CA VAL A 49 -0.90 13.26 9.21
C VAL A 49 -2.04 13.03 10.23
N PRO A 50 -1.79 13.12 11.55
CA PRO A 50 -2.84 12.91 12.56
C PRO A 50 -3.97 13.95 12.55
N PHE A 51 -3.66 15.19 12.15
CA PHE A 51 -4.62 16.28 12.14
C PHE A 51 -5.75 16.01 11.15
N CYS A 52 -7.01 16.11 11.61
CA CYS A 52 -8.21 15.87 10.81
C CYS A 52 -8.22 14.53 10.04
N TRP A 53 -7.64 13.47 10.61
CA TRP A 53 -7.51 12.17 9.95
C TRP A 53 -8.86 11.59 9.47
N GLU A 54 -9.97 11.84 10.19
CA GLU A 54 -11.32 11.38 9.79
C GLU A 54 -11.78 12.01 8.47
N PHE A 55 -11.44 13.29 8.25
CA PHE A 55 -11.71 13.96 6.99
C PHE A 55 -10.90 13.30 5.86
N THR A 56 -9.60 13.08 6.08
CA THR A 56 -8.73 12.41 5.10
C THR A 56 -9.22 11.01 4.78
N LEU A 57 -9.71 10.25 5.78
CA LEU A 57 -10.34 8.94 5.57
C LEU A 57 -11.51 9.03 4.62
N LYS A 58 -12.46 9.94 4.88
CA LYS A 58 -13.64 10.09 4.02
C LYS A 58 -13.26 10.48 2.60
N ARG A 59 -12.25 11.34 2.43
CA ARG A 59 -11.74 11.71 1.10
C ARG A 59 -11.12 10.52 0.37
N LEU A 60 -10.34 9.68 1.06
CA LEU A 60 -9.76 8.46 0.49
C LEU A 60 -10.82 7.45 0.08
N GLU A 61 -11.85 7.22 0.90
CA GLU A 61 -12.98 6.34 0.54
C GLU A 61 -13.69 6.84 -0.73
N MET A 62 -13.92 8.16 -0.83
CA MET A 62 -14.60 8.76 -1.98
C MET A 62 -13.81 8.64 -3.29
N LEU A 63 -12.47 8.61 -3.26
CA LEU A 63 -11.65 8.39 -4.47
C LEU A 63 -11.90 7.02 -5.11
N PHE A 64 -12.31 6.04 -4.31
CA PHE A 64 -12.42 4.63 -4.73
C PHE A 64 -13.81 4.05 -4.45
N ILE A 65 -14.84 4.90 -4.46
CA ILE A 65 -16.22 4.48 -4.16
C ILE A 65 -16.71 3.41 -5.14
N GLU A 66 -16.34 3.53 -6.42
CA GLU A 66 -16.69 2.58 -7.48
C GLU A 66 -15.99 1.22 -7.29
N ALA A 67 -14.82 1.21 -6.64
CA ALA A 67 -14.09 0.00 -6.28
C ALA A 67 -14.62 -0.66 -4.98
N GLY A 68 -15.70 -0.11 -4.40
CA GLY A 68 -16.28 -0.56 -3.14
C GLY A 68 -15.33 -0.40 -1.95
N CYS A 69 -14.48 0.62 -1.99
CA CYS A 69 -13.44 0.84 -0.97
C CYS A 69 -14.03 1.10 0.41
N VAL A 70 -13.45 0.47 1.43
CA VAL A 70 -13.71 0.74 2.85
C VAL A 70 -12.40 1.15 3.50
N GLY A 71 -12.39 2.32 4.14
CA GLY A 71 -11.24 2.84 4.88
C GLY A 71 -11.37 2.58 6.37
N LYS A 72 -10.27 2.20 7.02
CA LYS A 72 -10.19 2.05 8.48
C LYS A 72 -8.92 2.69 9.01
N LEU A 73 -9.03 3.47 10.07
CA LEU A 73 -7.84 3.85 10.83
C LEU A 73 -7.18 2.59 11.39
N ARG A 74 -5.90 2.39 11.11
CA ARG A 74 -5.14 1.30 11.70
C ARG A 74 -5.03 1.54 13.20
N ARG A 75 -5.31 0.48 13.96
CA ARG A 75 -5.23 0.49 15.42
C ARG A 75 -4.22 -0.53 15.91
N THR A 76 -3.61 -0.26 17.05
CA THR A 76 -2.81 -1.21 17.80
C THR A 76 -3.70 -2.31 18.40
N VAL A 77 -3.09 -3.35 18.98
CA VAL A 77 -3.83 -4.40 19.70
C VAL A 77 -4.66 -3.81 20.86
N GLY A 78 -4.19 -2.73 21.47
CA GLY A 78 -4.90 -2.01 22.54
C GLY A 78 -6.05 -1.11 22.04
N GLY A 79 -6.27 -1.00 20.73
CA GLY A 79 -7.32 -0.17 20.15
C GLY A 79 -6.93 1.28 19.88
N GLU A 80 -5.77 1.74 20.36
CA GLU A 80 -5.27 3.09 20.06
C GLU A 80 -4.86 3.24 18.59
N PRO A 81 -4.94 4.46 18.00
CA PRO A 81 -4.39 4.72 16.67
C PRO A 81 -2.94 4.23 16.54
N TYR A 82 -2.64 3.51 15.46
CA TYR A 82 -1.27 3.12 15.16
C TYR A 82 -0.46 4.35 14.74
N VAL A 83 0.70 4.53 15.37
CA VAL A 83 1.64 5.61 15.08
C VAL A 83 2.86 5.02 14.36
N THR A 84 3.17 5.56 13.19
CA THR A 84 4.35 5.15 12.41
C THR A 84 5.65 5.67 13.03
N ASP A 85 6.78 5.19 12.51
CA ASP A 85 8.12 5.70 12.85
C ASP A 85 8.29 7.21 12.58
N ASN A 86 7.38 7.83 11.82
CA ASN A 86 7.41 9.25 11.44
C ASN A 86 6.36 10.09 12.21
N GLY A 87 5.68 9.51 13.21
CA GLY A 87 4.66 10.21 13.99
C GLY A 87 3.30 10.38 13.29
N ASN A 88 3.12 9.70 12.16
CA ASN A 88 1.89 9.73 11.35
C ASN A 88 0.95 8.58 11.69
N TYR A 89 -0.29 8.66 11.22
CA TYR A 89 -1.26 7.57 11.26
C TYR A 89 -1.29 6.79 9.95
N ILE A 90 -1.91 5.62 9.97
CA ILE A 90 -2.20 4.84 8.76
C ILE A 90 -3.71 4.64 8.63
N ILE A 91 -4.22 4.88 7.43
CA ILE A 91 -5.54 4.42 7.00
C ILE A 91 -5.34 3.20 6.11
N ASP A 92 -5.92 2.08 6.52
CA ASP A 92 -5.99 0.87 5.73
C ASP A 92 -7.20 0.90 4.81
N LEU A 93 -6.95 0.87 3.50
CA LEU A 93 -7.98 0.77 2.46
C LEU A 93 -8.19 -0.69 2.04
N TYR A 94 -9.45 -1.10 1.95
CA TYR A 94 -9.86 -2.44 1.53
C TYR A 94 -10.75 -2.34 0.32
N PHE A 95 -10.46 -3.11 -0.72
CA PHE A 95 -11.13 -3.01 -2.03
C PHE A 95 -11.96 -4.27 -2.30
N LYS A 96 -13.14 -4.09 -2.92
CA LYS A 96 -13.98 -5.21 -3.40
C LYS A 96 -13.72 -5.56 -4.86
N SER A 97 -13.25 -4.59 -5.63
CA SER A 97 -12.92 -4.72 -7.05
C SER A 97 -11.66 -3.91 -7.38
N ASP A 98 -11.23 -3.99 -8.64
CA ASP A 98 -10.06 -3.27 -9.14
C ASP A 98 -10.21 -1.75 -8.99
N MET A 99 -9.09 -1.08 -8.66
CA MET A 99 -9.00 0.38 -8.49
C MET A 99 -8.77 1.12 -9.82
N GLY A 100 -8.61 0.40 -10.92
CA GLY A 100 -8.43 0.96 -12.26
C GLY A 100 -6.98 1.35 -12.54
N ASP A 101 -6.78 2.54 -13.14
CA ASP A 101 -5.43 3.02 -13.47
C ASP A 101 -4.64 3.31 -12.18
N LEU A 102 -3.64 2.46 -11.93
CA LEU A 102 -2.80 2.51 -10.73
C LEU A 102 -2.03 3.82 -10.60
N LYS A 103 -1.57 4.40 -11.71
CA LYS A 103 -0.82 5.65 -11.69
C LYS A 103 -1.75 6.81 -11.36
N ALA A 104 -2.94 6.84 -11.98
CA ALA A 104 -3.96 7.82 -11.66
C ALA A 104 -4.41 7.70 -10.19
N ALA A 105 -4.61 6.47 -9.69
CA ALA A 105 -4.94 6.20 -8.29
C ALA A 105 -3.85 6.69 -7.32
N SER A 106 -2.58 6.40 -7.62
CA SER A 106 -1.42 6.86 -6.85
C SER A 106 -1.34 8.39 -6.80
N ASP A 107 -1.40 9.05 -7.95
CA ASP A 107 -1.36 10.50 -8.06
C ASP A 107 -2.55 11.15 -7.34
N ALA A 108 -3.75 10.55 -7.43
CA ALA A 108 -4.95 11.05 -6.75
C ALA A 108 -4.82 10.98 -5.22
N ILE A 109 -4.27 9.87 -4.68
CA ILE A 109 -4.02 9.74 -3.24
C ILE A 109 -3.00 10.78 -2.78
N LEU A 110 -1.86 10.90 -3.47
CA LEU A 110 -0.79 11.83 -3.09
C LEU A 110 -1.21 13.31 -3.16
N ARG A 111 -2.21 13.65 -3.98
CA ARG A 111 -2.75 15.02 -4.07
C ARG A 111 -3.67 15.40 -2.91
N LEU A 112 -4.13 14.44 -2.09
CA LEU A 112 -4.98 14.77 -0.95
C LEU A 112 -4.15 15.43 0.17
N ALA A 113 -4.56 16.64 0.56
CA ALA A 113 -3.95 17.32 1.70
C ALA A 113 -4.04 16.45 2.96
N GLY A 114 -2.91 16.25 3.63
CA GLY A 114 -2.78 15.39 4.81
C GLY A 114 -2.33 13.96 4.50
N VAL A 115 -2.27 13.54 3.24
CA VAL A 115 -1.56 12.31 2.86
C VAL A 115 -0.06 12.56 2.86
N VAL A 116 0.67 11.60 3.44
CA VAL A 116 2.14 11.60 3.45
C VAL A 116 2.66 10.68 2.36
N GLU A 117 2.18 9.44 2.30
CA GLU A 117 2.57 8.44 1.31
C GLU A 117 1.58 7.25 1.31
N HIS A 118 1.63 6.35 0.32
CA HIS A 118 0.80 5.16 0.24
C HIS A 118 1.58 3.87 -0.05
N GLY A 119 0.96 2.74 0.25
CA GLY A 119 1.54 1.40 0.14
C GLY A 119 1.66 0.86 -1.29
N MET A 120 1.22 1.59 -2.33
CA MET A 120 1.47 1.20 -3.73
C MET A 120 2.90 1.54 -4.15
N PHE A 121 3.68 0.52 -4.48
CA PHE A 121 5.06 0.62 -4.96
C PHE A 121 5.02 0.26 -6.44
N LEU A 122 4.71 1.27 -7.25
CA LEU A 122 4.46 1.13 -8.67
C LEU A 122 5.77 1.26 -9.44
N ASP A 123 6.02 0.30 -10.32
CA ASP A 123 7.17 0.30 -11.22
C ASP A 123 8.57 0.30 -10.55
N MET A 124 8.66 0.03 -9.25
CA MET A 124 9.90 0.08 -8.48
C MET A 124 10.69 -1.23 -8.51
N ALA A 125 10.02 -2.39 -8.49
CA ALA A 125 10.68 -3.68 -8.40
C ALA A 125 11.43 -4.02 -9.70
N THR A 126 12.72 -4.35 -9.60
CA THR A 126 13.54 -4.79 -10.73
C THR A 126 13.51 -6.31 -10.89
N THR A 127 13.39 -7.04 -9.77
CA THR A 127 13.33 -8.50 -9.74
C THR A 127 12.34 -8.95 -8.67
N VAL A 128 11.55 -9.98 -8.97
CA VAL A 128 10.68 -10.66 -8.00
C VAL A 128 11.07 -12.13 -7.96
N ILE A 129 11.36 -12.62 -6.76
CA ILE A 129 11.64 -14.02 -6.45
C ILE A 129 10.42 -14.58 -5.73
N VAL A 130 9.80 -15.61 -6.31
CA VAL A 130 8.61 -16.26 -5.75
C VAL A 130 8.93 -17.68 -5.34
N ALA A 131 8.74 -18.00 -4.06
CA ALA A 131 8.79 -19.36 -3.55
C ALA A 131 7.39 -19.99 -3.58
N GLY A 132 7.24 -21.08 -4.33
CA GLY A 132 6.00 -21.83 -4.43
C GLY A 132 6.18 -23.32 -4.14
N LYS A 133 5.08 -24.08 -4.14
CA LYS A 133 5.12 -25.53 -3.85
C LYS A 133 5.99 -26.32 -4.81
N LEU A 134 6.14 -25.83 -6.05
CA LEU A 134 6.90 -26.48 -7.11
C LEU A 134 8.35 -25.97 -7.23
N GLY A 135 8.79 -25.08 -6.34
CA GLY A 135 10.13 -24.50 -6.33
C GLY A 135 10.14 -22.98 -6.37
N VAL A 136 11.28 -22.42 -6.79
CA VAL A 136 11.50 -20.96 -6.82
C VAL A 136 11.48 -20.47 -8.26
N SER A 137 10.73 -19.40 -8.53
CA SER A 137 10.74 -18.67 -9.80
C SER A 137 11.35 -17.28 -9.62
N VAL A 138 12.00 -16.78 -10.68
CA VAL A 138 12.64 -15.46 -10.69
C VAL A 138 12.16 -14.70 -11.93
N THR A 139 11.56 -13.54 -11.71
CA THR A 139 11.08 -12.65 -12.78
C THR A 139 11.84 -11.34 -12.74
N ASN A 140 12.38 -10.90 -13.86
CA ASN A 140 13.04 -9.60 -14.01
C ASN A 140 12.18 -8.65 -14.84
N LYS A 141 12.32 -7.34 -14.62
CA LYS A 141 11.68 -6.30 -15.42
C LYS A 141 12.44 -6.09 -16.72
#